data_AF-A0A7J0BJW4-F1
#
_entry.id   AF-A0A7J0BJW4-F1
#
_cell.length_a   1.000
_cell.length_b   1.000
_cell.length_c   1.000
_cell.angle_alpha   90.00
_cell.angle_beta   90.00
_cell.angle_gamma   90.00
#
_symmetry.space_group_name_H-M   'P 1'
#
loop_
_entity.id
_entity.type
_entity.pdbx_description
1 polymer ?
#
loop_
_entity_poly.entity_id
_entity_poly.type
_entity_poly.pdbx_seq_one_letter_code
_entity_poly.pdbx_strand_id
1 'polypeptide(L)' 'MNYSERDLPVVIREAEMVSLADGAVVRYEESGGAREVFVGDEWSSRATLFPSMSYELDCPGCSYLLSATDDGLKVERKA' A
#
# COMPACT_ATOMS: atom_id res chain seq x y z
N MET A 1 -3.57 -13.02 -2.31
CA MET A 1 -4.45 -12.62 -3.43
C MET A 1 -3.85 -11.38 -4.07
N ASN A 2 -3.99 -11.20 -5.39
CA ASN A 2 -3.38 -10.08 -6.10
C ASN A 2 -4.48 -9.19 -6.68
N TYR A 3 -4.45 -7.92 -6.32
CA TYR A 3 -5.35 -6.89 -6.82
C TYR A 3 -4.65 -6.03 -7.87
N SER A 4 -5.43 -5.25 -8.59
CA SER A 4 -4.98 -4.30 -9.60
C SER A 4 -5.51 -2.90 -9.30
N GLU A 5 -5.03 -1.91 -10.05
CA GLU A 5 -5.50 -0.53 -9.94
C GLU A 5 -7.02 -0.39 -10.10
N ARG A 6 -7.65 -1.29 -10.87
CA ARG A 6 -9.11 -1.28 -11.09
C ARG A 6 -9.93 -1.68 -9.87
N ASP A 7 -9.28 -2.33 -8.91
CA ASP A 7 -9.90 -2.77 -7.67
C ASP A 7 -9.85 -1.68 -6.59
N LEU A 8 -9.18 -0.56 -6.85
CA LEU A 8 -9.08 0.53 -5.88
C LEU A 8 -10.43 1.26 -5.71
N PRO A 9 -10.83 1.61 -4.47
CA PRO A 9 -10.09 1.42 -3.22
C PRO A 9 -10.20 -0.01 -2.67
N VAL A 10 -9.08 -0.55 -2.18
CA VAL A 10 -9.02 -1.93 -1.62
C VAL A 10 -8.25 -1.95 -0.30
N VAL A 11 -8.61 -2.88 0.60
CA VAL A 11 -7.81 -3.21 1.78
C VAL A 11 -7.07 -4.52 1.51
N ILE A 12 -5.75 -4.45 1.43
CA ILE A 12 -4.90 -5.64 1.32
C ILE A 12 -4.51 -6.13 2.71
N ARG A 13 -4.44 -7.46 2.89
CA ARG A 13 -3.89 -8.13 4.07
C ARG A 13 -2.44 -8.55 3.85
N GLU A 14 -1.80 -9.06 4.90
CA GLU A 14 -0.45 -9.62 4.80
C GLU A 14 -0.42 -10.76 3.75
N ALA A 15 0.67 -10.82 2.96
CA ALA A 15 0.82 -11.67 1.78
C ALA A 15 -0.13 -11.36 0.60
N GLU A 16 -0.96 -10.32 0.68
CA GLU A 16 -1.68 -9.75 -0.46
C GLU A 16 -0.94 -8.53 -1.02
N MET A 17 -1.21 -8.21 -2.28
CA MET A 17 -0.55 -7.12 -2.98
C MET A 17 -1.48 -6.47 -3.99
N VAL A 18 -1.21 -5.21 -4.35
CA VAL A 18 -1.92 -4.49 -5.41
C VAL A 18 -0.94 -3.92 -6.43
N SER A 19 -1.20 -4.15 -7.71
CA SER A 19 -0.45 -3.52 -8.81
C SER A 19 -1.05 -2.16 -9.15
N LEU A 20 -0.22 -1.11 -9.17
CA LEU A 20 -0.57 0.28 -9.48
C LEU A 20 -0.56 0.55 -11.00
N ALA A 21 -0.95 1.77 -11.41
CA ALA A 21 -1.04 2.17 -12.82
C ALA A 21 0.27 2.02 -13.60
N ASP A 22 1.38 2.32 -12.95
CA ASP A 22 2.74 2.27 -13.50
C ASP A 22 3.35 0.86 -13.46
N GLY A 23 2.59 -0.13 -12.96
CA GLY A 23 3.04 -1.50 -12.77
C GLY A 23 3.80 -1.74 -11.46
N ALA A 24 4.01 -0.72 -10.64
CA ALA A 24 4.59 -0.92 -9.31
C ALA A 24 3.64 -1.74 -8.42
N VAL A 25 4.20 -2.57 -7.55
CA VAL A 25 3.41 -3.42 -6.65
C VAL A 25 3.50 -2.88 -5.24
N VAL A 26 2.37 -2.61 -4.60
CA VAL A 26 2.30 -2.27 -3.17
C VAL A 26 1.99 -3.52 -2.37
N ARG A 27 2.79 -3.73 -1.32
CA ARG A 27 2.61 -4.76 -0.31
C ARG A 27 3.01 -4.21 1.06
N TYR A 28 2.67 -4.93 2.12
CA TYR A 28 3.22 -4.63 3.44
C TYR A 28 3.62 -5.90 4.18
N GLU A 29 4.50 -5.74 5.16
CA GLU A 29 4.83 -6.73 6.18
C GLU A 29 4.44 -6.15 7.55
N GLU A 30 3.98 -6.99 8.48
CA GLU A 30 3.58 -6.55 9.81
C GLU A 30 4.58 -6.97 10.88
N SER A 31 5.03 -6.00 11.69
CA SER A 31 5.93 -6.25 12.81
C SER A 31 5.60 -5.34 13.98
N GLY A 32 5.30 -5.92 15.13
CA GLY A 32 4.97 -5.17 16.35
C GLY A 32 3.77 -4.23 16.22
N GLY A 33 2.81 -4.54 15.34
CA GLY A 33 1.64 -3.70 15.06
C GLY A 33 1.92 -2.52 14.10
N ALA A 34 3.13 -2.45 13.54
CA ALA A 34 3.48 -1.53 12.47
C ALA A 34 3.41 -2.24 11.13
N ARG A 35 2.94 -1.53 10.09
CA ARG A 35 2.92 -1.99 8.71
C ARG A 35 4.06 -1.35 7.95
N GLU A 36 5.02 -2.15 7.56
CA GLU A 36 6.14 -1.74 6.72
C GLU A 36 5.72 -1.84 5.26
N VAL A 37 5.54 -0.69 4.62
CA VAL A 37 5.03 -0.60 3.26
C VAL A 37 6.19 -0.67 2.26
N PHE A 38 6.07 -1.57 1.29
CA PHE A 38 7.04 -1.75 0.20
C PHE A 38 6.37 -1.46 -1.14
N VAL A 39 7.13 -0.87 -2.06
CA VAL A 39 6.66 -0.49 -3.40
C VAL A 39 7.65 -1.03 -4.43
N GLY A 40 7.15 -1.77 -5.42
CA GLY A 40 7.98 -2.37 -6.47
C GLY A 40 8.87 -3.49 -5.94
N ASP A 41 10.14 -3.47 -6.33
CA ASP A 41 11.19 -4.44 -5.97
C ASP A 41 12.12 -3.93 -4.86
N GLU A 42 11.67 -2.93 -4.09
CA GLU A 42 12.48 -2.32 -3.07
C GLU A 42 12.77 -3.22 -1.86
N TRP A 43 14.00 -3.11 -1.38
CA TRP A 43 14.50 -3.84 -0.20
C TRP A 43 14.20 -3.13 1.12
N SER A 44 14.00 -1.80 1.08
CA SER A 44 13.66 -0.98 2.24
C SER A 44 12.20 -0.58 2.19
N SER A 45 11.56 -0.53 3.35
CA SER A 45 10.21 0.01 3.45
C SER A 45 10.21 1.51 3.10
N ARG A 46 9.22 1.94 2.33
CA ARG A 46 8.96 3.35 2.00
C ARG A 46 8.34 4.10 3.18
N ALA A 47 7.57 3.39 4.01
CA ALA A 47 6.90 3.93 5.17
C ALA A 47 6.66 2.83 6.23
N THR A 48 6.65 3.24 7.49
CA THR A 48 6.21 2.43 8.62
C THR A 48 4.94 3.07 9.19
N LEU A 49 3.81 2.37 9.07
CA LEU A 49 2.49 2.91 9.43
C LEU A 49 1.90 2.16 10.62
N PHE A 50 1.57 2.90 11.67
CA PHE A 50 0.73 2.41 12.76
C PHE A 50 -0.76 2.60 12.41
N PRO A 51 -1.69 1.93 13.10
CA PRO A 51 -3.12 2.12 12.88
C PRO A 51 -3.52 3.61 12.87
N SER A 52 -4.38 3.98 11.92
CA SER A 52 -4.82 5.37 11.66
C SER A 52 -3.74 6.31 11.08
N MET A 53 -2.54 5.82 10.75
CA MET A 53 -1.57 6.57 9.96
C MET A 53 -1.77 6.35 8.47
N SER A 54 -1.38 7.36 7.69
CA SER A 54 -1.39 7.31 6.24
C SER A 54 -0.07 7.80 5.64
N TYR A 55 0.25 7.29 4.47
CA TYR A 55 1.38 7.72 3.65
C TYR A 55 0.89 8.04 2.24
N GLU A 56 1.36 9.16 1.69
CA GLU A 56 1.11 9.53 0.30
C GLU A 56 2.26 9.01 -0.55
N LEU A 57 1.92 8.16 -1.51
CA LEU A 57 2.84 7.60 -2.48
C LEU A 57 2.63 8.32 -3.81
N ASP A 58 3.63 9.09 -4.23
CA ASP A 58 3.65 9.73 -5.54
C ASP A 58 4.32 8.80 -6.58
N CYS A 59 3.57 8.48 -7.63
CA CYS A 59 4.04 7.77 -8.81
C CYS A 59 3.98 8.70 -10.04
N PRO A 60 4.72 8.39 -11.12
CA PRO A 60 4.59 9.14 -12.37
C PRO A 60 3.14 9.14 -12.90
N GLY A 61 2.47 10.29 -12.83
CA GLY A 61 1.12 10.48 -13.37
C GLY A 61 -0.05 10.12 -12.43
N CYS A 62 0.22 9.67 -11.20
CA CYS A 62 -0.81 9.35 -10.21
C CYS A 62 -0.25 9.41 -8.78
N SER A 63 -1.07 9.84 -7.81
CA SER A 63 -0.75 9.73 -6.39
C SER A 63 -1.72 8.78 -5.70
N TYR A 64 -1.23 8.05 -4.70
CA TYR A 64 -1.99 7.09 -3.92
C TYR A 64 -1.93 7.42 -2.44
N LEU A 65 -3.02 7.17 -1.71
CA LEU A 65 -3.07 7.25 -0.25
C LEU A 65 -3.07 5.84 0.31
N LEU A 66 -2.08 5.53 1.13
CA LEU A 66 -1.91 4.24 1.80
C LEU A 66 -2.23 4.43 3.28
N SER A 67 -3.29 3.83 3.79
CA SER A 67 -3.76 4.02 5.16
C SER A 67 -3.77 2.70 5.94
N ALA A 68 -3.12 2.69 7.09
CA ALA A 68 -3.14 1.56 8.02
C ALA A 68 -4.49 1.54 8.76
N THR A 69 -5.33 0.52 8.51
CA THR A 69 -6.63 0.30 9.17
C THR A 69 -6.53 -0.81 10.21
N ASP A 70 -7.63 -1.20 10.87
CA ASP A 70 -7.59 -2.38 11.74
C ASP A 70 -7.46 -3.69 10.94
N ASP A 71 -7.99 -3.72 9.71
CA ASP A 71 -8.05 -4.92 8.86
C ASP A 71 -6.82 -5.13 7.96
N GLY A 72 -6.02 -4.09 7.70
CA GLY A 72 -4.87 -4.17 6.80
C GLY A 72 -4.40 -2.81 6.29
N LEU A 73 -3.85 -2.79 5.07
CA LEU A 73 -3.46 -1.55 4.39
C LEU A 73 -4.51 -1.20 3.34
N LYS A 74 -5.22 -0.09 3.56
CA LYS A 74 -6.12 0.48 2.56
C LYS A 74 -5.31 1.26 1.53
N VAL A 75 -5.51 0.95 0.26
CA VAL A 75 -4.88 1.62 -0.88
C VAL A 75 -5.97 2.34 -1.67
N GLU A 76 -5.78 3.64 -1.89
CA GLU A 76 -6.73 4.50 -2.59
C GLU A 76 -5.99 5.37 -3.61
N ARG A 77 -6.61 5.58 -4.78
CA ARG A 77 -6.11 6.56 -5.75
C ARG A 77 -6.57 7.96 -5.35
N LYS A 78 -5.67 8.93 -5.33
CA LYS A 78 -6.04 10.35 -5.21
C LYS A 78 -6.48 10.88 -6.59
N ALA A 79 -7.53 11.70 -6.56
CA ALA A 79 -8.06 12.40 -7.73
C ALA A 79 -7.15 13.55 -8.17
#